data_AF-A0A6I7Z2X3-F1
#
_entry.id   AF-A0A6I7Z2X3-F1
#
_cell.length_a   1.000
_cell.length_b   1.000
_cell.length_c   1.000
_cell.angle_alpha   90.00
_cell.angle_beta   90.00
_cell.angle_gamma   90.00
#
_symmetry.space_group_name_H-M   'P 1'
#
loop_
_entity.id
_entity.type
_entity.pdbx_description
1 polymer ?
#
loop_
_entity_poly.entity_id
_entity_poly.type
_entity_poly.pdbx_seq_one_letter_code
_entity_poly.pdbx_strand_id
1 'polypeptide(L)'
;MDPYDWDGPRPPGVDAPPTCEVPWFPPVRVHGGRWRPGPLTRHRRRAVAAGLAVTAAVLVAAGPRAVERARGRPASSAPVSPSFTHRSASSPSSGSVSASGPSSPSVRTGDEAEKVTAAVRIADAATVRLLRPGDRVDVIASDGRGQGRVVAGRARVSAVPDSEVTGTGALVVLSVPRSTAARLAGAGITSQLAVTLC
;
A
#
# COMPACT_ATOMS: atom_id res chain seq x y z
N MET A 1 33.78 29.32 69.60
CA MET A 1 33.33 30.69 69.88
C MET A 1 33.74 31.51 68.69
N ASP A 2 32.79 31.64 67.77
CA ASP A 2 33.03 31.30 66.38
C ASP A 2 33.21 32.51 65.45
N PRO A 3 34.05 32.35 64.41
CA PRO A 3 34.14 33.27 63.30
C PRO A 3 33.01 32.95 62.30
N TYR A 4 32.39 33.98 61.71
CA TYR A 4 31.33 33.89 60.70
C TYR A 4 29.94 33.45 61.20
N ASP A 5 29.09 34.43 61.52
CA ASP A 5 27.65 34.29 61.33
C ASP A 5 27.03 35.62 60.91
N TRP A 6 27.33 36.02 59.67
CA TRP A 6 26.60 37.09 58.97
C TRP A 6 25.71 36.42 57.92
N ASP A 7 24.57 35.90 58.37
CA ASP A 7 23.54 35.37 57.48
C ASP A 7 22.37 36.37 57.43
N GLY A 8 22.59 37.46 56.71
CA GLY A 8 21.50 38.33 56.26
C GLY A 8 20.78 37.68 55.07
N PRO A 9 19.44 37.70 55.02
CA PRO A 9 18.71 37.11 53.90
C PRO A 9 19.09 37.79 52.59
N ARG A 10 19.71 37.02 51.67
CA ARG A 10 20.08 37.49 50.34
C ARG A 10 18.80 37.89 49.57
N PRO A 11 18.78 39.03 48.86
CA PRO A 11 17.63 39.40 48.06
C PRO A 11 17.41 38.34 46.96
N PRO A 12 16.19 37.78 46.82
CA PRO A 12 15.87 36.88 45.73
C PRO A 12 15.72 37.71 44.45
N GLY A 13 16.60 37.51 43.46
CA GLY A 13 16.37 38.11 42.14
C GLY A 13 17.54 38.33 41.19
N VAL A 14 18.66 37.62 41.31
CA VAL A 14 19.80 37.80 40.37
C VAL A 14 20.12 36.57 39.51
N ASP A 15 19.42 35.45 39.68
CA ASP A 15 19.68 34.21 38.92
C ASP A 15 18.72 33.94 37.74
N ALA A 16 17.95 34.95 37.32
CA ALA A 16 17.21 34.84 36.07
C ALA A 16 18.19 35.16 34.91
N PRO A 17 18.52 34.20 34.03
CA PRO A 17 19.24 34.53 32.82
C PRO A 17 18.42 35.56 32.02
N PRO A 18 19.09 36.49 31.30
CA PRO A 18 18.38 37.50 30.51
C PRO A 18 17.36 36.80 29.61
N THR A 19 16.14 37.33 29.55
CA THR A 19 15.09 36.79 28.69
C THR A 19 15.63 36.71 27.28
N CYS A 20 15.91 35.50 26.80
CA CYS A 20 16.30 35.30 25.41
C CYS A 20 15.10 35.73 24.56
N GLU A 21 15.15 36.94 24.02
CA GLU A 21 14.23 37.35 22.96
C GLU A 21 14.49 36.42 21.78
N VAL A 22 13.63 35.43 21.64
CA VAL A 22 13.65 34.50 20.51
C VAL A 22 13.47 35.36 19.26
N PRO A 23 14.45 35.41 18.35
CA PRO A 23 14.33 36.15 17.11
C PRO A 23 13.04 35.72 16.42
N TRP A 24 12.26 36.67 15.92
CA TRP A 24 11.02 36.34 15.23
C TRP A 24 11.31 35.46 14.02
N PHE A 25 10.92 34.19 14.11
CA PHE A 25 11.04 33.23 13.02
C PHE A 25 9.78 33.30 12.15
N PRO A 26 9.82 33.95 10.97
CA PRO A 26 8.68 33.89 10.07
C PRO A 26 8.44 32.42 9.69
N PRO A 27 7.19 31.93 9.75
CA PRO A 27 6.88 30.53 9.51
C PRO A 27 7.33 30.13 8.10
N VAL A 28 8.17 29.10 8.02
CA VAL A 28 8.65 28.54 6.76
C VAL A 28 7.43 28.02 5.99
N ARG A 29 7.07 28.73 4.92
CA ARG A 29 6.01 28.29 4.01
C ARG A 29 6.54 27.15 3.17
N VAL A 30 6.43 25.94 3.69
CA VAL A 30 6.52 24.74 2.88
C VAL A 30 5.40 24.82 1.83
N HIS A 31 5.78 24.83 0.56
CA HIS A 31 4.83 24.75 -0.52
C HIS A 31 4.19 23.35 -0.43
N GLY A 32 3.01 23.28 0.20
CA GLY A 32 2.15 22.11 0.19
C GLY A 32 1.71 21.87 -1.25
N GLY A 33 2.55 21.15 -2.00
CA GLY A 33 2.30 20.72 -3.36
C GLY A 33 1.01 19.93 -3.39
N ARG A 34 -0.08 20.58 -3.79
CA ARG A 34 -1.33 19.90 -4.10
C ARG A 34 -1.06 19.06 -5.34
N TRP A 35 -0.72 17.78 -5.15
CA TRP A 35 -0.68 16.83 -6.25
C TRP A 35 -2.11 16.62 -6.72
N ARG A 36 -2.58 17.48 -7.64
CA ARG A 36 -3.79 17.21 -8.39
C ARG A 36 -3.41 16.19 -9.46
N PRO A 37 -3.88 14.94 -9.41
CA PRO A 37 -3.75 14.08 -10.57
C PRO A 37 -4.51 14.76 -11.71
N GLY A 38 -3.77 15.21 -12.72
CA GLY A 38 -4.32 15.99 -13.82
C GLY A 38 -5.48 15.25 -14.51
N PRO A 39 -6.57 15.94 -14.88
CA PRO A 39 -7.74 15.33 -15.51
C PRO A 39 -7.48 14.76 -16.93
N LEU A 40 -6.27 14.93 -17.46
CA LEU A 40 -5.89 14.59 -18.83
C LEU A 40 -5.91 13.09 -19.14
N THR A 41 -5.76 12.21 -18.15
CA THR A 41 -5.85 10.76 -18.37
C THR A 41 -7.27 10.28 -18.64
N ARG A 42 -8.28 11.04 -18.18
CA ARG A 42 -9.70 10.71 -18.37
C ARG A 42 -10.17 11.02 -19.80
N HIS A 43 -9.64 12.08 -20.40
CA HIS A 43 -9.94 12.46 -21.79
C HIS A 43 -9.31 11.50 -22.80
N ARG A 44 -8.06 11.05 -22.56
CA ARG A 44 -7.41 10.04 -23.41
C ARG A 44 -8.19 8.72 -23.45
N ARG A 45 -8.70 8.26 -22.31
CA ARG A 45 -9.53 7.04 -22.24
C ARG A 45 -10.84 7.17 -23.02
N ARG A 46 -11.48 8.34 -22.98
CA ARG A 46 -12.73 8.59 -23.73
C ARG A 46 -12.50 8.64 -25.24
N ALA A 47 -11.41 9.25 -25.71
CA ALA A 47 -11.06 9.28 -27.12
C ALA A 47 -10.77 7.88 -27.67
N VAL A 48 -10.03 7.05 -26.92
CA VAL A 48 -9.74 5.65 -27.31
C VAL A 48 -11.01 4.79 -27.38
N ALA A 49 -11.90 4.93 -26.39
CA ALA A 49 -13.18 4.20 -26.38
C ALA A 49 -14.10 4.61 -27.54
N ALA A 50 -14.18 5.91 -27.84
CA ALA A 50 -14.95 6.41 -28.98
C ALA A 50 -14.37 5.91 -30.32
N GLY A 51 -13.05 5.91 -30.46
CA GLY A 51 -12.38 5.34 -31.64
C GLY A 51 -12.71 3.86 -31.84
N LEU A 52 -12.61 3.04 -30.80
CA LEU A 52 -12.97 1.62 -30.88
C LEU A 52 -14.44 1.38 -31.24
N ALA A 53 -15.36 2.15 -30.65
CA ALA A 53 -16.80 2.01 -30.94
C ALA A 53 -17.13 2.35 -32.40
N VAL A 54 -16.50 3.38 -32.96
CA VAL A 54 -16.65 3.74 -34.37
C VAL A 54 -16.09 2.64 -35.28
N THR A 55 -14.92 2.07 -34.97
CA THR A 55 -14.36 0.96 -35.76
C THR A 55 -15.24 -0.29 -35.72
N ALA A 56 -15.81 -0.63 -34.56
CA ALA A 56 -16.74 -1.76 -34.43
C ALA A 56 -18.04 -1.53 -35.22
N ALA A 57 -18.60 -0.32 -35.17
CA ALA A 57 -19.81 0.03 -35.92
C ALA A 57 -19.58 -0.05 -37.44
N VAL A 58 -18.41 0.39 -37.93
CA VAL A 58 -18.04 0.28 -39.35
C VAL A 58 -17.84 -1.20 -39.75
N LEU A 59 -17.20 -2.02 -38.92
CA LEU A 59 -17.05 -3.47 -39.18
C LEU A 59 -18.39 -4.21 -39.20
N VAL A 60 -19.37 -3.78 -38.39
CA VAL A 60 -20.74 -4.32 -38.41
C VAL A 60 -21.51 -3.84 -39.64
N ALA A 61 -21.31 -2.59 -40.07
CA ALA A 61 -21.95 -2.05 -41.27
C ALA A 61 -21.35 -2.56 -42.60
N ALA A 62 -20.06 -2.89 -42.59
CA ALA A 62 -19.30 -3.36 -43.77
C ALA A 62 -18.92 -4.85 -43.72
N GLY A 63 -19.39 -5.59 -42.71
CA GLY A 63 -19.10 -7.01 -42.52
C GLY A 63 -19.65 -7.89 -43.66
N PRO A 64 -18.94 -8.97 -44.02
CA PRO A 64 -19.26 -9.79 -45.18
C PRO A 64 -20.56 -10.56 -44.93
N ARG A 65 -21.46 -10.57 -45.92
CA ARG A 65 -22.67 -11.41 -45.89
C ARG A 65 -22.27 -12.88 -46.10
N ALA A 66 -21.87 -13.54 -45.03
CA ALA A 66 -21.72 -14.97 -44.98
C ALA A 66 -23.12 -15.61 -44.96
N VAL A 67 -23.51 -16.15 -46.14
CA VAL A 67 -24.26 -17.39 -46.34
C VAL A 67 -25.27 -17.76 -45.25
N GLU A 68 -26.50 -17.34 -45.48
CA GLU A 68 -27.63 -18.22 -45.71
C GLU A 68 -27.61 -19.61 -45.04
N ARG A 69 -28.43 -19.72 -43.99
CA ARG A 69 -29.31 -20.85 -43.65
C ARG A 69 -28.91 -22.22 -44.21
N ALA A 70 -28.51 -23.12 -43.31
CA ALA A 70 -28.86 -24.53 -43.44
C ALA A 70 -29.18 -25.15 -42.08
N ARG A 71 -30.29 -25.88 -42.10
CA ARG A 71 -30.85 -26.83 -41.13
C ARG A 71 -29.76 -27.66 -40.43
N GLY A 72 -29.92 -28.15 -39.22
CA GLY A 72 -31.11 -28.26 -38.41
C GLY A 72 -30.81 -28.88 -37.05
N ARG A 73 -31.84 -28.87 -36.23
CA ARG A 73 -31.96 -29.57 -34.95
C ARG A 73 -32.34 -31.03 -35.25
N PRO A 74 -31.78 -32.03 -34.54
CA PRO A 74 -32.53 -32.72 -33.47
C PRO A 74 -31.65 -32.87 -32.20
N ALA A 75 -32.17 -32.66 -30.99
CA ALA A 75 -32.91 -33.59 -30.13
C ALA A 75 -32.03 -34.60 -29.33
N SER A 76 -32.11 -34.45 -28.01
CA SER A 76 -32.14 -35.49 -26.97
C SER A 76 -30.99 -36.50 -26.86
N SER A 77 -30.16 -36.34 -25.83
CA SER A 77 -30.05 -37.31 -24.73
C SER A 77 -29.03 -36.82 -23.68
N ALA A 78 -29.47 -36.71 -22.43
CA ALA A 78 -28.62 -36.80 -21.24
C ALA A 78 -29.04 -38.10 -20.49
N PRO A 79 -28.38 -38.55 -19.40
CA PRO A 79 -27.03 -38.29 -18.89
C PRO A 79 -26.27 -39.61 -18.62
N VAL A 80 -24.93 -39.57 -18.44
CA VAL A 80 -24.21 -40.65 -17.73
C VAL A 80 -23.10 -40.08 -16.85
N SER A 81 -23.26 -40.22 -15.54
CA SER A 81 -22.18 -40.17 -14.55
C SER A 81 -21.47 -41.51 -14.50
N PRO A 82 -20.17 -41.52 -14.19
CA PRO A 82 -19.69 -42.54 -13.26
C PRO A 82 -18.99 -41.92 -12.05
N SER A 83 -19.60 -42.19 -10.89
CA SER A 83 -18.97 -42.12 -9.59
C SER A 83 -17.88 -43.20 -9.51
N PHE A 84 -16.65 -42.84 -9.14
CA PHE A 84 -15.71 -43.81 -8.58
C PHE A 84 -15.22 -43.32 -7.22
N THR A 85 -15.72 -44.02 -6.21
CA THR A 85 -15.27 -44.08 -4.84
C THR A 85 -13.81 -44.52 -4.74
N HIS A 86 -12.97 -43.69 -4.12
CA HIS A 86 -11.82 -44.20 -3.37
C HIS A 86 -11.93 -43.72 -1.92
N ARG A 87 -12.43 -44.66 -1.09
CA ARG A 87 -12.37 -44.64 0.37
C ARG A 87 -11.17 -45.50 0.77
N SER A 88 -10.31 -44.96 1.63
CA SER A 88 -9.61 -45.60 2.76
C SER A 88 -8.56 -44.60 3.26
N ALA A 89 -8.73 -43.91 4.39
CA ALA A 89 -8.72 -44.39 5.77
C ALA A 89 -7.35 -44.95 6.20
N SER A 90 -6.55 -44.11 6.88
CA SER A 90 -5.96 -44.43 8.19
C SER A 90 -5.16 -43.22 8.72
N SER A 91 -5.65 -42.62 9.81
CA SER A 91 -4.80 -41.92 10.77
C SER A 91 -3.93 -42.95 11.51
N PRO A 92 -2.83 -42.52 12.17
CA PRO A 92 -2.97 -42.38 13.61
C PRO A 92 -2.32 -41.14 14.21
N SER A 93 -2.78 -40.92 15.43
CA SER A 93 -2.50 -39.93 16.45
C SER A 93 -1.08 -39.92 17.00
N SER A 94 -0.59 -38.73 17.37
CA SER A 94 0.22 -38.40 18.57
C SER A 94 0.50 -36.90 18.49
N GLY A 95 0.36 -36.04 19.49
CA GLY A 95 -0.03 -36.13 20.89
C GLY A 95 -0.08 -34.68 21.37
N SER A 96 -1.00 -34.40 22.28
CA SER A 96 -1.33 -33.10 22.86
C SER A 96 -0.16 -32.37 23.53
N VAL A 97 -0.14 -31.04 23.44
CA VAL A 97 -0.08 -30.18 24.63
C VAL A 97 -0.99 -28.97 24.47
N SER A 98 -1.84 -28.81 25.48
CA SER A 98 -2.81 -27.74 25.67
C SER A 98 -2.14 -26.38 25.92
N ALA A 99 -2.71 -25.34 25.33
CA ALA A 99 -2.88 -24.06 26.01
C ALA A 99 -4.13 -23.38 25.45
N SER A 100 -5.21 -23.52 26.20
CA SER A 100 -6.44 -22.76 26.09
C SER A 100 -6.19 -21.26 26.18
N GLY A 101 -6.38 -20.57 25.07
CA GLY A 101 -6.76 -19.15 25.03
C GLY A 101 -8.00 -19.05 24.14
N PRO A 102 -8.97 -18.16 24.44
CA PRO A 102 -10.13 -17.99 23.58
C PRO A 102 -9.61 -17.61 22.19
N SER A 103 -9.83 -18.51 21.24
CA SER A 103 -9.66 -18.22 19.83
C SER A 103 -10.75 -17.22 19.48
N SER A 104 -10.49 -15.94 19.78
CA SER A 104 -11.31 -14.85 19.29
C SER A 104 -11.42 -15.05 17.79
N PRO A 105 -12.63 -15.22 17.23
CA PRO A 105 -12.76 -15.13 15.79
C PRO A 105 -12.22 -13.74 15.45
N SER A 106 -11.11 -13.68 14.72
CA SER A 106 -10.58 -12.41 14.20
C SER A 106 -11.61 -11.93 13.19
N VAL A 107 -12.63 -11.24 13.71
CA VAL A 107 -13.64 -10.55 12.95
C VAL A 107 -12.88 -9.64 12.00
N ARG A 108 -13.20 -9.73 10.71
CA ARG A 108 -12.61 -8.98 9.60
C ARG A 108 -12.90 -7.47 9.67
N THR A 109 -12.74 -6.86 10.85
CA THR A 109 -12.93 -5.42 11.14
C THR A 109 -11.62 -4.63 10.97
N GLY A 110 -10.64 -5.18 10.25
CA GLY A 110 -9.37 -4.50 9.96
C GLY A 110 -9.38 -3.66 8.69
N ASP A 111 -10.36 -3.83 7.79
CA ASP A 111 -10.33 -3.23 6.45
C ASP A 111 -10.94 -1.82 6.38
N GLU A 112 -11.65 -1.40 7.44
CA GLU A 112 -12.31 -0.08 7.53
C GLU A 112 -11.56 0.91 8.44
N ALA A 113 -10.36 0.55 8.90
CA ALA A 113 -9.47 1.50 9.55
C ALA A 113 -9.22 2.69 8.61
N GLU A 114 -9.33 3.91 9.15
CA GLU A 114 -9.08 5.15 8.42
C GLU A 114 -7.76 5.07 7.64
N LYS A 115 -7.86 4.97 6.31
CA LYS A 115 -6.71 4.79 5.43
C LYS A 115 -6.11 6.16 5.11
N VAL A 116 -4.79 6.23 5.18
CA VAL A 116 -4.00 7.41 4.82
C VAL A 116 -3.19 7.12 3.56
N THR A 117 -2.82 8.17 2.83
CA THR A 117 -1.88 8.08 1.71
C THR A 117 -0.46 8.33 2.21
N ALA A 118 0.44 7.37 2.01
CA ALA A 118 1.84 7.48 2.38
C ALA A 118 2.74 7.38 1.14
N ALA A 119 3.65 8.34 0.97
CA ALA A 119 4.71 8.25 -0.03
C ALA A 119 5.88 7.42 0.54
N VAL A 120 6.27 6.37 -0.16
CA VAL A 120 7.28 5.40 0.27
C VAL A 120 8.34 5.27 -0.81
N ARG A 121 9.61 5.34 -0.42
CA ARG A 121 10.75 5.13 -1.32
C ARG A 121 11.11 3.66 -1.33
N ILE A 122 11.10 3.06 -2.51
CA ILE A 122 11.42 1.65 -2.76
C ILE A 122 12.76 1.59 -3.48
N ALA A 123 13.70 0.81 -2.95
CA ALA A 123 15.07 0.74 -3.45
C ALA A 123 15.12 0.24 -4.91
N ASP A 124 14.27 -0.73 -5.25
CA ASP A 124 14.19 -1.28 -6.61
C ASP A 124 13.23 -0.47 -7.51
N ALA A 125 13.82 0.44 -8.29
CA ALA A 125 13.08 1.23 -9.26
C ALA A 125 12.56 0.41 -10.46
N ALA A 126 13.19 -0.71 -10.81
CA ALA A 126 12.75 -1.53 -11.94
C ALA A 126 11.42 -2.20 -11.61
N THR A 127 11.28 -2.76 -10.40
CA THR A 127 10.00 -3.32 -9.94
C THR A 127 8.91 -2.26 -9.85
N VAL A 128 9.22 -1.04 -9.37
CA VAL A 128 8.23 0.05 -9.29
C VAL A 128 7.67 0.44 -10.66
N ARG A 129 8.45 0.36 -11.73
CA ARG A 129 8.00 0.66 -13.10
C ARG A 129 6.93 -0.30 -13.63
N LEU A 130 6.78 -1.47 -13.01
CA LEU A 130 5.76 -2.44 -13.37
C LEU A 130 4.42 -2.16 -12.67
N LEU A 131 4.46 -1.43 -11.55
CA LEU A 131 3.29 -1.17 -10.73
C LEU A 131 2.32 -0.21 -11.42
N ARG A 132 1.04 -0.47 -11.22
CA ARG A 132 -0.07 0.37 -11.65
C ARG A 132 -0.88 0.82 -10.45
N PRO A 133 -1.49 2.02 -10.50
CA PRO A 133 -2.50 2.40 -9.52
C PRO A 133 -3.62 1.36 -9.47
N GLY A 134 -3.90 0.85 -8.27
CA GLY A 134 -4.84 -0.24 -8.03
C GLY A 134 -4.18 -1.56 -7.62
N ASP A 135 -2.89 -1.75 -7.91
CA ASP A 135 -2.14 -2.95 -7.54
C ASP A 135 -2.09 -3.12 -6.02
N ARG A 136 -2.01 -4.37 -5.58
CA ARG A 136 -1.76 -4.73 -4.19
C ARG A 136 -0.34 -5.23 -4.06
N VAL A 137 0.35 -4.71 -3.06
CA VAL A 137 1.76 -5.04 -2.82
C VAL A 137 1.98 -5.38 -1.36
N ASP A 138 2.92 -6.28 -1.12
CA ASP A 138 3.56 -6.44 0.18
C ASP A 138 4.83 -5.60 0.17
N VAL A 139 5.03 -4.82 1.23
CA VAL A 139 6.24 -4.00 1.42
C VAL A 139 7.14 -4.70 2.41
N ILE A 140 8.37 -4.96 1.99
CA ILE A 140 9.39 -5.69 2.73
C ILE A 140 10.49 -4.72 3.12
N ALA A 141 10.86 -4.68 4.39
CA ALA A 141 12.05 -3.99 4.85
C ALA A 141 13.21 -4.98 4.94
N SER A 142 14.35 -4.60 4.37
CA SER A 142 15.63 -5.28 4.46
C SER A 142 16.60 -4.46 5.30
N ASP A 143 17.21 -5.08 6.31
CA ASP A 143 18.15 -4.43 7.23
C ASP A 143 19.60 -4.36 6.69
N GLY A 144 19.83 -4.76 5.44
CA GLY A 144 21.15 -4.80 4.80
C GLY A 144 22.02 -5.99 5.22
N ARG A 145 21.56 -6.83 6.15
CA ARG A 145 22.23 -8.06 6.60
C ARG A 145 21.62 -9.31 5.97
N GLY A 146 20.79 -9.12 4.94
CA GLY A 146 20.07 -10.20 4.26
C GLY A 146 18.78 -10.64 4.96
N GLN A 147 18.36 -9.97 6.03
CA GLN A 147 17.09 -10.28 6.69
C GLN A 147 15.98 -9.35 6.17
N GLY A 148 14.93 -9.96 5.62
CA GLY A 148 13.74 -9.26 5.15
C GLY A 148 12.55 -9.53 6.07
N ARG A 149 11.76 -8.50 6.38
CA ARG A 149 10.45 -8.66 7.05
C ARG A 149 9.36 -7.86 6.35
N VAL A 150 8.15 -8.42 6.28
CA VAL A 150 6.98 -7.71 5.75
C VAL A 150 6.54 -6.64 6.75
N VAL A 151 6.52 -5.38 6.32
CA VAL A 151 6.10 -4.23 7.13
C VAL A 151 4.64 -3.86 6.85
N ALA A 152 4.20 -4.07 5.61
CA ALA A 152 2.82 -3.84 5.20
C ALA A 152 2.37 -4.94 4.24
N GLY A 153 1.23 -5.56 4.53
CA GLY A 153 0.64 -6.60 3.68
C GLY A 153 -0.51 -6.06 2.82
N ARG A 154 -0.57 -6.44 1.54
CA ARG A 154 -1.59 -6.08 0.55
C ARG A 154 -1.93 -4.58 0.48
N ALA A 155 -0.94 -3.73 0.68
CA ALA A 155 -1.06 -2.28 0.56
C ALA A 155 -1.49 -1.93 -0.86
N ARG A 156 -2.46 -1.02 -1.01
CA ARG A 156 -2.93 -0.60 -2.34
C ARG A 156 -2.06 0.52 -2.87
N VAL A 157 -1.56 0.37 -4.09
CA VAL A 157 -0.86 1.44 -4.81
C VAL A 157 -1.90 2.48 -5.26
N SER A 158 -1.83 3.70 -4.71
CA SER A 158 -2.72 4.80 -5.11
C SER A 158 -2.12 5.62 -6.25
N ALA A 159 -0.80 5.75 -6.31
CA ALA A 159 -0.08 6.42 -7.38
C ALA A 159 1.37 5.93 -7.47
N VAL A 160 1.95 6.04 -8.65
CA VAL A 160 3.40 5.85 -8.90
C VAL A 160 3.90 7.15 -9.51
N PRO A 161 4.47 8.07 -8.72
CA PRO A 161 5.01 9.33 -9.23
C PRO A 161 6.24 9.09 -10.10
N ASP A 162 6.35 9.84 -11.20
CA ASP A 162 7.58 9.89 -11.99
C ASP A 162 8.64 10.63 -11.15
N SER A 163 9.63 9.90 -10.63
CA SER A 163 10.77 10.49 -9.92
C SER A 163 11.97 10.55 -10.86
N GLU A 164 12.61 11.72 -10.97
CA GLU A 164 13.93 11.82 -11.59
C GLU A 164 14.87 10.87 -10.83
N VAL A 165 15.49 9.94 -11.55
CA VAL A 165 16.18 8.79 -10.97
C VAL A 165 17.46 9.26 -10.29
N THR A 166 17.36 9.70 -9.05
CA THR A 166 18.49 10.05 -8.19
C THR A 166 19.08 8.81 -7.53
N GLY A 167 19.34 7.74 -8.30
CA GLY A 167 20.08 6.52 -7.88
C GLY A 167 19.59 5.76 -6.61
N THR A 168 18.59 6.25 -5.89
CA THR A 168 18.27 5.88 -4.50
C THR A 168 16.90 5.16 -4.44
N GLY A 169 16.46 4.60 -5.57
CA GLY A 169 15.13 3.98 -5.70
C GLY A 169 14.03 4.94 -6.19
N ALA A 170 12.82 4.42 -6.32
CA ALA A 170 11.63 5.11 -6.84
C ALA A 170 10.55 5.33 -5.78
N LEU A 171 9.67 6.31 -5.99
CA LEU A 171 8.56 6.60 -5.08
C LEU A 171 7.30 5.84 -5.47
N VAL A 172 6.57 5.35 -4.47
CA VAL A 172 5.23 4.79 -4.60
C VAL A 172 4.33 5.43 -3.54
N VAL A 173 3.12 5.81 -3.91
CA VAL A 173 2.11 6.27 -2.95
C VAL A 173 1.18 5.11 -2.63
N LEU A 174 1.07 4.77 -1.34
CA LEU A 174 0.28 3.65 -0.85
C LEU A 174 -0.90 4.14 0.00
N SER A 175 -2.05 3.51 -0.17
CA SER A 175 -3.19 3.61 0.73
C SER A 175 -3.09 2.53 1.80
N VAL A 176 -2.80 2.94 3.04
CA VAL A 176 -2.52 2.05 4.18
C VAL A 176 -3.18 2.58 5.46
N PRO A 177 -3.46 1.72 6.46
CA PRO A 177 -3.88 2.19 7.78
C PRO A 177 -2.82 3.11 8.41
N ARG A 178 -3.25 4.10 9.21
CA ARG A 178 -2.36 5.08 9.85
C ARG A 178 -1.19 4.45 10.63
N SER A 179 -1.46 3.38 11.38
CA SER A 179 -0.42 2.62 12.11
C SER A 179 0.62 1.99 11.18
N THR A 180 0.22 1.56 9.99
CA THR A 180 1.12 0.97 9.00
C THR A 180 1.95 2.03 8.30
N ALA A 181 1.39 3.22 8.03
CA ALA A 181 2.17 4.36 7.54
C ALA A 181 3.30 4.74 8.51
N ALA A 182 3.03 4.79 9.82
CA ALA A 182 4.06 5.05 10.83
C ALA A 182 5.16 3.97 10.84
N ARG A 183 4.79 2.69 10.72
CA ARG A 183 5.76 1.58 10.61
C ARG A 183 6.61 1.67 9.34
N LEU A 184 6.02 2.01 8.20
CA LEU A 184 6.72 2.21 6.94
C LEU A 184 7.70 3.39 7.02
N ALA A 185 7.30 4.49 7.64
CA ALA A 185 8.17 5.65 7.85
C ALA A 185 9.39 5.29 8.73
N GLY A 186 9.17 4.61 9.86
CA GLY A 186 10.26 4.18 10.73
C GLY A 186 11.20 3.16 10.05
N ALA A 187 10.63 2.23 9.28
CA ALA A 187 11.42 1.27 8.50
C ALA A 187 12.22 1.96 7.40
N GLY A 188 11.65 2.93 6.67
CA GLY A 188 12.36 3.64 5.61
C GLY A 188 13.55 4.49 6.07
N ILE A 189 13.64 4.82 7.37
CA ILE A 189 14.79 5.51 7.97
C ILE A 189 15.96 4.55 8.25
N THR A 190 15.64 3.30 8.60
CA THR A 190 16.62 2.33 9.14
C THR A 190 16.86 1.13 8.22
N SER A 191 16.07 0.96 7.17
CA SER A 191 16.06 -0.22 6.31
C SER A 191 15.74 0.17 4.88
N GLN A 192 16.25 -0.61 3.92
CA GLN A 192 15.85 -0.49 2.52
C GLN A 192 14.51 -1.18 2.29
N LEU A 193 13.61 -0.54 1.55
CA LEU A 193 12.29 -1.09 1.27
C LEU A 193 12.23 -1.68 -0.14
N ALA A 194 11.65 -2.88 -0.24
CA ALA A 194 11.33 -3.59 -1.46
C ALA A 194 9.82 -3.87 -1.51
N VAL A 195 9.31 -4.23 -2.69
CA VAL A 195 7.90 -4.56 -2.89
C VAL A 195 7.73 -5.84 -3.70
N THR A 196 6.69 -6.59 -3.39
CA THR A 196 6.24 -7.76 -4.18
C THR A 196 4.76 -7.63 -4.48
N LEU A 197 4.33 -8.03 -5.68
CA LEU A 197 2.91 -8.05 -6.05
C LEU A 197 2.19 -9.24 -5.40
N CYS A 198 0.95 -9.02 -4.97
CA CYS A 198 0.08 -10.03 -4.33
C CYS A 198 -1.07 -10.49 -5.24
#